data_AF-A0A7V6Q5B7-F1
#
_entry.id   AF-A0A7V6Q5B7-F1
#
_cell.length_a   1.000
_cell.length_b   1.000
_cell.length_c   1.000
_cell.angle_alpha   90.00
_cell.angle_beta   90.00
_cell.angle_gamma   90.00
#
_symmetry.space_group_name_H-M   'P 1'
#
loop_
_entity.id
_entity.type
_entity.pdbx_description
1 polymer ?
#
loop_
_entity_poly.entity_id
_entity_poly.type
_entity_poly.pdbx_seq_one_letter_code
_entity_poly.pdbx_strand_id
1 'polypeptide(L)'
;MVEIIEKIKAFAEILSTIDDEWSQLHQQLQQCDLESSDLLHEIELSKFNACEGYLLAKKLQEVRRRRREIKNTQEILQCIKDFAGNNKNLAIALYKLIKSMEEKLEIQQSRVYVPRVRQDIKLAREAI
;
A
#
# COMPACT_ATOMS: atom_id res chain seq x y z
N MET A 1 -0.07 0.78 23.66
CA MET A 1 0.44 2.01 22.99
C MET A 1 1.33 1.69 21.81
N VAL A 2 2.38 0.88 21.98
CA VAL A 2 3.24 0.42 20.87
C VAL A 2 2.44 -0.17 19.72
N GLU A 3 1.51 -1.10 20.00
CA GLU A 3 0.63 -1.69 18.97
C GLU A 3 -0.21 -0.65 18.20
N ILE A 4 -0.64 0.43 18.85
CA ILE A 4 -1.42 1.49 18.19
C ILE A 4 -0.52 2.28 17.23
N ILE A 5 0.72 2.57 17.65
CA ILE A 5 1.71 3.26 16.80
C ILE A 5 1.97 2.45 15.53
N GLU A 6 2.17 1.13 15.67
CA GLU A 6 2.36 0.23 14.52
C GLU A 6 1.17 0.22 13.57
N LYS A 7 -0.07 0.21 14.07
CA LYS A 7 -1.28 0.27 13.22
C LYS A 7 -1.37 1.58 12.46
N ILE A 8 -1.05 2.72 13.09
CA ILE A 8 -1.05 4.03 12.42
C ILE A 8 0.06 4.09 11.37
N LYS A 9 1.22 3.51 11.67
CA LYS A 9 2.36 3.42 10.75
C LYS A 9 2.02 2.60 9.51
N ALA A 10 1.44 1.41 9.67
CA ALA A 10 0.97 0.59 8.57
C ALA A 10 -0.04 1.34 7.69
N PHE A 11 -0.97 2.09 8.29
CA PHE A 11 -1.90 2.91 7.52
C PHE A 11 -1.22 4.06 6.76
N ALA A 12 -0.26 4.75 7.38
CA ALA A 12 0.51 5.80 6.73
C ALA A 12 1.37 5.27 5.55
N GLU A 13 1.92 4.07 5.70
CA GLU A 13 2.62 3.35 4.63
C GLU A 13 1.68 3.05 3.46
N ILE A 14 0.50 2.48 3.72
CA ILE A 14 -0.51 2.23 2.67
C ILE A 14 -0.82 3.52 1.88
N LEU A 15 -1.05 4.64 2.57
CA LEU A 15 -1.32 5.92 1.91
C LEU A 15 -0.16 6.43 1.06
N SER A 16 1.07 6.01 1.37
CA SER A 16 2.29 6.45 0.68
C SER A 16 2.64 5.54 -0.50
N THR A 17 2.27 4.26 -0.46
CA THR A 17 2.57 3.27 -1.53
C THR A 17 1.43 3.11 -2.54
N ILE A 18 0.24 3.63 -2.25
CA ILE A 18 -0.96 3.42 -3.08
C ILE A 18 -0.80 3.85 -4.54
N ASP A 19 -0.06 4.94 -4.79
CA ASP A 19 0.17 5.44 -6.14
C ASP A 19 1.14 4.54 -6.93
N ASP A 20 2.12 3.95 -6.25
CA ASP A 20 3.05 2.98 -6.85
C ASP A 20 2.32 1.68 -7.20
N GLU A 21 1.51 1.15 -6.29
CA GLU A 21 0.66 -0.03 -6.53
C GLU A 21 -0.31 0.21 -7.69
N TRP A 22 -0.93 1.40 -7.74
CA TRP A 22 -1.80 1.80 -8.84
C TRP A 22 -1.07 1.80 -10.19
N SER A 23 0.14 2.38 -10.22
CA SER A 23 0.99 2.44 -11.41
C SER A 23 1.35 1.04 -11.91
N GLN A 24 1.72 0.13 -11.00
CA GLN A 24 2.02 -1.27 -11.33
C GLN A 24 0.81 -1.99 -11.94
N LEU A 25 -0.38 -1.86 -11.35
CA LEU A 25 -1.61 -2.44 -11.91
C LEU A 25 -1.93 -1.87 -13.29
N HIS A 26 -1.67 -0.58 -13.51
CA HIS A 26 -1.87 0.04 -14.81
C HIS A 26 -0.93 -0.54 -15.88
N GLN A 27 0.35 -0.74 -15.56
CA GLN A 27 1.31 -1.40 -16.45
C GLN A 27 0.92 -2.84 -16.78
N GLN A 28 0.49 -3.61 -15.77
CA GLN A 28 0.03 -4.99 -15.98
C GLN A 28 -1.22 -5.05 -16.88
N LEU A 29 -2.15 -4.10 -16.70
CA LEU A 29 -3.33 -3.99 -17.55
C LEU A 29 -2.93 -3.69 -19.00
N GLN A 30 -2.03 -2.73 -19.20
CA GLN A 30 -1.50 -2.39 -20.52
C GLN A 30 -0.85 -3.60 -21.19
N GLN A 31 -0.06 -4.38 -20.44
CA GLN A 31 0.56 -5.58 -20.98
C GLN A 31 -0.46 -6.64 -21.42
N CYS A 32 -1.56 -6.81 -20.68
CA CYS A 32 -2.65 -7.69 -21.11
C CYS A 32 -3.35 -7.18 -22.39
N ASP A 33 -3.48 -5.86 -22.54
CA ASP A 33 -4.08 -5.27 -23.73
C ASP A 33 -3.18 -5.44 -24.96
N LEU A 34 -1.86 -5.28 -24.80
CA LEU A 34 -0.87 -5.56 -25.86
C LEU A 34 -0.88 -7.04 -26.25
N GLU A 35 -0.79 -7.95 -25.28
CA GLU A 35 -0.82 -9.40 -25.54
C GLU A 35 -2.15 -9.83 -26.21
N SER A 36 -3.27 -9.22 -25.83
CA SER A 36 -4.54 -9.43 -26.51
C SER A 36 -4.48 -8.98 -27.98
N SER A 37 -3.83 -7.86 -28.26
CA SER A 37 -3.66 -7.34 -29.61
C SER A 37 -2.78 -8.28 -30.45
N ASP A 38 -1.69 -8.79 -29.88
CA ASP A 38 -0.80 -9.73 -30.58
C ASP A 38 -1.54 -11.00 -30.98
N LEU A 39 -2.32 -11.58 -30.06
CA LEU A 39 -3.15 -12.76 -30.34
C LEU A 39 -4.21 -12.48 -31.40
N LEU A 40 -4.80 -11.29 -31.41
CA LEU A 40 -5.78 -10.90 -32.43
C LEU A 40 -5.14 -10.71 -33.80
N HIS A 41 -3.95 -10.10 -33.87
CA HIS A 41 -3.20 -9.99 -35.13
C HIS A 41 -2.79 -11.36 -35.67
N GLU A 42 -2.38 -12.29 -34.80
CA GLU A 42 -2.10 -13.67 -35.21
C GLU A 42 -3.35 -14.32 -35.84
N ILE A 43 -4.51 -14.17 -35.20
CA ILE A 43 -5.80 -14.68 -35.73
C ILE A 43 -6.17 -14.00 -37.06
N GLU A 44 -5.83 -12.73 -37.26
CA GLU A 44 -6.16 -11.97 -38.47
C GLU A 44 -5.24 -12.32 -39.66
N LEU A 45 -3.94 -12.47 -39.41
CA LEU A 45 -2.93 -12.52 -40.47
C LEU A 45 -2.46 -13.94 -40.81
N SER A 46 -2.63 -14.92 -39.91
CA SER A 46 -2.14 -16.28 -40.13
C SER A 46 -3.24 -17.24 -40.60
N LYS A 47 -2.84 -18.31 -41.28
CA LYS A 47 -3.72 -19.44 -41.59
C LYS A 47 -3.51 -20.50 -40.51
N PHE A 48 -4.60 -20.94 -39.91
CA PHE A 48 -4.58 -21.97 -38.88
C PHE A 48 -5.69 -22.99 -39.11
N ASN A 49 -5.45 -24.22 -38.66
CA ASN A 49 -6.48 -25.26 -38.61
C ASN A 49 -7.36 -25.12 -37.36
N ALA A 50 -8.41 -25.93 -37.26
CA ALA A 50 -9.36 -25.83 -36.14
C ALA A 50 -8.72 -26.03 -34.75
N CYS A 51 -7.73 -26.92 -34.63
CA CYS A 51 -7.03 -27.17 -33.37
C CYS A 51 -6.16 -25.96 -32.95
N GLU A 52 -5.42 -25.39 -33.91
CA GLU A 52 -4.62 -24.18 -33.71
C GLU A 52 -5.51 -22.98 -33.36
N GLY A 53 -6.64 -22.82 -34.05
CA GLY A 53 -7.63 -21.77 -33.77
C GLY A 53 -8.23 -21.89 -32.36
N TYR A 54 -8.55 -23.10 -31.91
CA TYR A 54 -8.99 -23.34 -30.54
C TYR A 54 -7.91 -22.93 -29.52
N LEU A 55 -6.64 -23.25 -29.79
CA LEU A 55 -5.54 -22.88 -28.90
C LEU A 55 -5.36 -21.35 -28.82
N LEU A 56 -5.44 -20.63 -29.95
CA LEU A 56 -5.39 -19.17 -29.97
C LEU A 56 -6.56 -18.55 -29.19
N ALA A 57 -7.78 -19.06 -29.40
CA ALA A 57 -8.96 -18.60 -28.67
C ALA A 57 -8.83 -18.85 -27.16
N LYS A 58 -8.29 -20.00 -26.75
CA LYS A 58 -8.03 -20.32 -25.35
C LYS A 58 -7.01 -19.38 -24.72
N LYS A 59 -5.88 -19.10 -25.39
CA LYS A 59 -4.88 -18.12 -24.93
C LYS A 59 -5.50 -16.74 -24.76
N LEU A 60 -6.30 -16.29 -25.74
CA LEU A 60 -6.98 -15.01 -25.66
C LEU A 60 -7.95 -14.96 -24.47
N GLN A 61 -8.70 -16.04 -24.22
CA GLN A 61 -9.56 -16.14 -23.05
C GLN A 61 -8.77 -16.02 -21.74
N GLU A 62 -7.62 -16.69 -21.62
CA GLU A 62 -6.76 -16.62 -20.44
C GLU A 62 -6.25 -15.19 -20.18
N VAL A 63 -5.76 -14.50 -21.22
CA VAL A 63 -5.31 -13.11 -21.12
C VAL A 63 -6.46 -12.19 -20.70
N ARG A 64 -7.66 -12.38 -21.27
CA ARG A 64 -8.85 -11.58 -20.93
C ARG A 64 -9.32 -11.82 -19.49
N ARG A 65 -9.19 -13.04 -18.96
CA ARG A 65 -9.47 -13.36 -17.55
C ARG A 65 -8.49 -12.66 -16.61
N ARG A 66 -7.18 -12.78 -16.87
CA ARG A 66 -6.14 -12.08 -16.11
C ARG A 66 -6.37 -10.56 -16.11
N ARG A 67 -6.69 -10.01 -17.27
CA ARG A 67 -7.07 -8.58 -17.42
C ARG A 67 -8.25 -8.21 -16.52
N ARG A 68 -9.27 -9.06 -16.41
CA ARG A 68 -10.44 -8.79 -15.57
C ARG A 68 -10.11 -8.85 -14.08
N GLU A 69 -9.25 -9.77 -13.66
CA GLU A 69 -8.76 -9.83 -12.27
C GLU A 69 -8.04 -8.53 -11.90
N ILE A 70 -7.14 -8.03 -12.76
CA ILE A 70 -6.46 -6.75 -12.56
C ILE A 70 -7.46 -5.60 -12.43
N LYS A 71 -8.49 -5.55 -13.29
CA LYS A 71 -9.55 -4.52 -13.19
C LYS A 71 -10.34 -4.60 -11.90
N ASN A 72 -10.69 -5.80 -11.43
CA ASN A 72 -11.37 -5.97 -10.15
C ASN A 72 -10.52 -5.41 -9.00
N THR A 73 -9.21 -5.65 -9.02
CA THR A 73 -8.28 -5.09 -8.02
C THR A 73 -8.21 -3.56 -8.14
N GLN A 74 -8.12 -3.01 -9.34
CA GLN A 74 -8.15 -1.56 -9.56
C GLN A 74 -9.45 -0.93 -9.04
N GLU A 75 -10.61 -1.56 -9.25
CA GLU A 75 -11.90 -1.05 -8.76
C GLU A 75 -11.90 -0.90 -7.23
N ILE A 76 -11.29 -1.83 -6.49
CA ILE A 76 -11.15 -1.75 -5.03
C ILE A 76 -10.08 -0.72 -4.65
N LEU A 77 -8.91 -0.75 -5.28
CA LEU A 77 -7.77 0.12 -4.97
C LEU A 77 -8.08 1.60 -5.23
N GLN A 78 -8.92 1.87 -6.23
CA GLN A 78 -9.39 3.21 -6.58
C GLN A 78 -10.05 3.91 -5.37
N CYS A 79 -10.81 3.19 -4.54
CA CYS A 79 -11.41 3.75 -3.34
C CYS A 79 -10.36 4.33 -2.38
N ILE A 80 -9.27 3.60 -2.15
CA ILE A 80 -8.18 4.02 -1.26
C ILE A 80 -7.39 5.16 -1.91
N LYS A 81 -7.11 5.05 -3.22
CA LYS A 81 -6.41 6.08 -3.99
C LYS A 81 -7.17 7.40 -4.02
N ASP A 82 -8.48 7.38 -4.20
CA ASP A 82 -9.32 8.58 -4.17
C ASP A 82 -9.33 9.21 -2.77
N PHE A 83 -9.43 8.37 -1.73
CA PHE A 83 -9.31 8.84 -0.36
C PHE A 83 -7.94 9.51 -0.11
N ALA A 84 -6.83 8.87 -0.52
CA ALA A 84 -5.48 9.40 -0.38
C ALA A 84 -5.31 10.70 -1.18
N GLY A 85 -5.83 10.76 -2.42
CA GLY A 85 -5.79 11.92 -3.29
C GLY A 85 -6.55 13.13 -2.74
N ASN A 86 -7.65 12.91 -2.02
CA ASN A 86 -8.38 13.95 -1.30
C ASN A 86 -7.69 14.38 0.00
N ASN A 87 -6.75 13.57 0.51
CA ASN A 87 -6.07 13.73 1.79
C ASN A 87 -4.55 13.73 1.64
N LYS A 88 -4.00 14.42 0.63
CA LYS A 88 -2.56 14.35 0.25
C LYS A 88 -1.56 14.59 1.40
N ASN A 89 -1.93 15.40 2.38
CA ASN A 89 -1.08 15.73 3.53
C ASN A 89 -1.28 14.79 4.73
N LEU A 90 -2.22 13.84 4.66
CA LEU A 90 -2.57 12.97 5.78
C LEU A 90 -1.42 12.03 6.15
N ALA A 91 -0.77 11.38 5.17
CA ALA A 91 0.38 10.53 5.45
C ALA A 91 1.49 11.29 6.20
N ILE A 92 1.82 12.50 5.75
CA ILE A 92 2.80 13.38 6.40
C ILE A 92 2.35 13.74 7.83
N ALA A 93 1.07 14.05 8.03
CA ALA A 93 0.52 14.36 9.34
C ALA A 93 0.56 13.15 10.29
N LEU A 94 0.28 11.94 9.78
CA LEU A 94 0.36 10.69 10.54
C LEU A 94 1.79 10.37 10.95
N TYR A 95 2.79 10.55 10.07
CA TYR A 95 4.20 10.37 10.43
C TYR A 95 4.64 11.35 11.53
N LYS A 96 4.17 12.60 11.50
CA LYS A 96 4.42 13.56 12.60
C LYS A 96 3.77 13.13 13.90
N LEU A 97 2.52 12.64 13.84
CA LEU A 97 1.80 12.12 15.00
C LEU A 97 2.55 10.92 15.61
N ILE A 98 2.97 9.96 14.80
CA ILE A 98 3.76 8.79 15.21
C ILE A 98 4.99 9.24 15.99
N LYS A 99 5.79 10.14 15.41
CA LYS A 99 6.99 10.67 16.07
C LYS A 99 6.67 11.29 17.43
N SER A 100 5.64 12.14 17.51
CA SER A 100 5.23 12.74 18.79
C SER A 100 4.72 11.71 19.82
N MET A 101 4.16 10.59 19.37
CA MET A 101 3.73 9.50 20.25
C MET A 101 4.93 8.72 20.78
N GLU A 102 5.91 8.42 19.93
CA GLU A 102 7.17 7.74 20.28
C GLU A 102 7.95 8.57 21.31
N GLU A 103 8.16 9.86 21.05
CA GLU A 103 8.84 10.79 21.97
C GLU A 103 8.18 10.78 23.36
N LYS A 104 6.84 10.83 23.42
CA LYS A 104 6.11 10.80 24.69
C LYS A 104 6.24 9.45 25.40
N LEU A 105 6.30 8.35 24.66
CA LEU A 105 6.48 7.01 25.23
C LEU A 105 7.87 6.87 25.85
N GLU A 106 8.90 7.34 25.17
CA GLU A 106 10.28 7.35 25.67
C GLU A 106 10.42 8.20 26.94
N ILE A 107 9.83 9.40 26.94
CA ILE A 107 9.81 10.26 28.13
C ILE A 107 9.08 9.56 29.28
N GLN A 108 7.94 8.90 29.02
CA GLN A 108 7.22 8.18 30.07
C GLN A 108 8.01 7.01 30.67
N GLN A 109 8.86 6.37 29.87
CA GLN A 109 9.72 5.27 30.31
C GLN A 109 10.96 5.75 31.08
N SER A 110 11.49 6.94 30.74
CA SER A 110 12.74 7.47 31.29
C SER A 110 12.57 8.61 32.31
N ARG A 111 11.34 9.09 32.54
CA ARG A 111 11.09 10.26 33.39
C ARG A 111 11.56 10.04 34.83
N VAL A 112 12.37 10.98 35.30
CA VAL A 112 12.74 11.11 36.71
C VAL A 112 12.01 12.30 37.31
N TYR A 113 11.35 12.10 38.45
CA TYR A 113 10.68 13.18 39.15
C TYR A 113 11.62 13.83 40.18
N VAL A 114 11.82 15.14 40.04
CA VAL A 114 12.52 15.95 41.03
C VAL A 114 11.49 16.65 41.92
N PRO A 115 11.35 16.26 43.20
CA PRO A 115 10.41 16.89 44.12
C PRO A 115 10.75 18.35 44.35
N ARG A 116 9.75 19.23 44.21
CA ARG A 116 9.91 20.69 44.34
C ARG A 116 9.77 21.21 45.77
N VAL A 117 9.05 20.47 46.61
CA VAL A 117 8.66 20.89 47.97
C VAL A 117 9.20 19.95 49.04
N ARG A 118 9.17 18.63 48.80
CA ARG A 118 9.53 17.61 49.77
C ARG A 118 10.98 17.14 49.54
N GLN A 119 11.92 17.72 50.30
CA GLN A 119 13.35 17.38 50.23
C GLN A 119 13.71 16.09 50.98
N ASP A 120 12.77 15.55 51.76
CA ASP A 120 12.92 14.32 52.55
C ASP A 120 12.76 13.04 51.71
N ILE A 121 12.35 13.14 50.45
CA ILE A 121 12.08 11.98 49.59
C ILE A 121 13.22 11.77 48.60
N LYS A 122 13.73 10.53 48.53
CA LYS A 122 14.80 10.10 47.60
C LYS A 122 14.22 9.62 46.26
N LEU A 123 13.59 10.51 45.49
CA LEU A 123 12.98 10.14 44.19
C LEU A 123 13.97 10.14 43.01
N ALA A 124 15.16 10.73 43.17
CA ALA A 124 16.15 10.91 42.09
C ALA A 124 17.56 10.35 42.41
N ARG A 125 17.72 9.52 43.46
CA ARG A 125 19.07 9.14 43.96
C ARG A 125 19.67 7.86 43.36
N GLU A 126 19.01 7.17 42.43
CA GLU A 126 19.50 5.90 41.87
C GLU A 126 19.61 5.92 40.34
N ALA A 127 20.05 7.05 39.78
CA ALA A 127 20.55 7.12 38.40
C ALA A 127 21.95 7.75 38.43
N ILE A 128 22.92 6.98 38.94
CA ILE A 128 24.36 7.20 38.72
C ILE A 128 24.88 5.97 37.97
#